data_AF-A0A7C3XB88-F1
#
_entry.id   AF-A0A7C3XB88-F1
#
_cell.length_a   1.000
_cell.length_b   1.000
_cell.length_c   1.000
_cell.angle_alpha   90.00
_cell.angle_beta   90.00
_cell.angle_gamma   90.00
#
_symmetry.space_group_name_H-M   'P 1'
#
loop_
_entity.id
_entity.type
_entity.pdbx_description
1 polymer ?
#
loop_
_entity_poly.entity_id
_entity_poly.type
_entity_poly.pdbx_seq_one_letter_code
_entity_poly.pdbx_strand_id
1 'polypeptide(L)'
;MKKEELVAARLPEELVTELRRIERVEQADRSTVVRKLLCRAIVDWKKEYMAKLYSEGRISLERAAMEAGISVREMMEYFRQRKVSAQYGLEDLEEDMKNFYKRIAK
;
A
#
# COMPACT_ATOMS: atom_id res chain seq x y z
N MET A 1 -12.74 24.87 1.76
CA MET A 1 -11.88 24.23 2.78
C MET A 1 -12.28 22.77 2.89
N LYS A 2 -11.33 21.82 2.86
CA LYS A 2 -11.66 20.40 3.15
C LYS A 2 -12.22 20.32 4.57
N LYS A 3 -13.29 19.54 4.77
CA LYS A 3 -13.91 19.35 6.08
C LYS A 3 -12.90 18.64 6.99
N GLU A 4 -12.51 19.28 8.09
CA GLU A 4 -11.65 18.66 9.10
C GLU A 4 -12.50 18.16 10.27
N GLU A 5 -12.14 17.00 10.83
CA GLU A 5 -12.81 16.39 11.97
C GLU A 5 -11.78 16.17 13.09
N LEU A 6 -12.16 16.47 14.33
CA LEU A 6 -11.28 16.31 15.49
C LEU A 6 -11.33 14.86 15.98
N VAL A 7 -10.18 14.19 15.97
CA VAL A 7 -10.01 12.82 16.47
C VAL A 7 -9.17 12.87 17.74
N ALA A 8 -9.69 12.35 18.85
CA ALA A 8 -8.98 12.28 20.13
C ALA A 8 -8.63 10.82 20.48
N ALA A 9 -7.37 10.57 20.83
CA ALA A 9 -6.89 9.25 21.26
C ALA A 9 -5.92 9.40 22.43
N ARG A 10 -6.00 8.48 23.40
CA ARG A 10 -5.00 8.39 24.49
C ARG A 10 -3.77 7.67 23.96
N LEU A 11 -2.61 8.29 24.13
CA LEU A 11 -1.32 7.76 23.67
C LEU A 11 -0.45 7.38 24.88
N PRO A 12 0.33 6.29 24.80
CA PRO A 12 1.32 5.97 25.81
C PRO A 12 2.42 7.05 25.87
N GLU A 13 3.01 7.25 27.05
CA GLU A 13 3.99 8.31 27.30
C GLU A 13 5.22 8.20 26.38
N GLU A 14 5.67 6.98 26.09
CA GLU A 14 6.77 6.70 25.17
C GLU A 14 6.51 7.28 23.78
N LEU A 15 5.30 7.07 23.23
CA LEU A 15 4.92 7.59 21.92
C LEU A 15 4.81 9.12 21.92
N VAL A 16 4.31 9.71 23.01
CA VAL A 16 4.26 11.16 23.17
C VAL A 16 5.66 11.76 23.17
N THR A 17 6.61 11.07 23.79
CA THR A 17 8.03 11.45 23.85
C THR A 17 8.68 11.42 22.47
N GLU A 18 8.46 10.37 21.69
CA GLU A 18 8.96 10.29 20.31
C GLU A 18 8.35 11.37 19.42
N LEU A 19 7.04 11.66 19.54
CA LEU A 19 6.41 12.76 18.83
C LEU A 19 7.05 14.12 19.17
N ARG A 20 7.39 14.39 20.44
CA ARG A 20 8.10 15.62 20.83
C ARG A 20 9.47 15.72 20.17
N ARG A 21 10.17 14.60 20.03
CA ARG A 21 11.47 14.56 19.35
C ARG A 21 11.31 14.91 17.87
N ILE A 22 10.30 14.35 17.19
CA ILE A 22 10.02 14.63 15.77
C ILE A 22 9.63 16.10 15.56
N GLU A 23 8.78 16.66 16.42
CA GLU A 23 8.41 18.09 16.41
C GLU A 23 9.63 19.02 16.43
N ARG A 24 10.60 18.72 17.30
CA ARG A 24 11.84 19.52 17.41
C ARG A 24 12.70 19.40 16.14
N VAL A 25 12.82 18.20 15.58
CA VAL A 25 13.64 17.95 14.38
C VAL A 25 13.02 18.58 13.14
N GLU A 26 11.71 18.42 12.96
CA GLU A 26 10.99 18.94 11.79
C GLU A 26 10.59 20.42 11.94
N GLN A 27 10.78 21.02 13.12
CA GLN A 27 10.33 22.38 13.47
C GLN A 27 8.85 22.61 13.14
N ALA A 28 8.01 21.63 13.48
CA ALA A 28 6.58 21.61 13.17
C ALA A 28 5.75 21.39 14.43
N ASP A 29 4.51 21.88 14.43
CA ASP A 29 3.58 21.68 15.54
C ASP A 29 3.07 20.23 15.63
N ARG A 30 2.56 19.87 16.81
CA ARG A 30 2.01 18.53 17.12
C ARG A 30 0.99 18.07 16.09
N SER A 31 0.05 18.93 15.70
CA SER A 31 -1.04 18.56 14.79
C SER A 31 -0.51 18.27 13.39
N THR A 32 0.45 19.07 12.92
CA THR A 32 1.13 18.84 11.64
C THR A 32 1.90 17.52 11.64
N VAL A 33 2.69 17.26 12.69
CA VAL A 33 3.47 16.00 12.81
C VAL A 33 2.54 14.79 12.88
N VAL A 34 1.53 14.82 13.76
CA VAL A 34 0.57 13.72 13.91
C VAL A 34 -0.17 13.44 12.60
N ARG A 35 -0.66 14.48 11.92
CA ARG A 35 -1.38 14.34 10.64
C ARG A 35 -0.47 13.71 9.57
N LYS A 36 0.77 14.20 9.44
CA LYS A 36 1.77 13.67 8.50
C LYS A 36 2.08 12.20 8.75
N LEU A 37 2.33 11.83 10.00
CA LEU A 37 2.62 10.45 10.40
C LEU A 37 1.41 9.54 10.19
N LEU A 38 0.21 10.00 10.54
CA LEU A 38 -1.03 9.25 10.34
C LEU A 38 -1.30 9.01 8.85
N CYS A 39 -1.10 10.02 7.99
CA CYS A 39 -1.24 9.86 6.54
C CYS A 39 -0.30 8.77 6.00
N ARG A 40 0.96 8.74 6.46
CA ARG A 40 1.92 7.68 6.08
C ARG A 40 1.46 6.31 6.56
N ALA A 41 1.06 6.21 7.83
CA ALA A 41 0.59 4.96 8.42
C ALA A 41 -0.65 4.40 7.69
N ILE A 42 -1.59 5.25 7.27
CA ILE A 42 -2.77 4.84 6.50
C ILE A 42 -2.36 4.28 5.13
N VAL A 43 -1.42 4.93 4.43
CA VAL A 43 -0.93 4.42 3.13
C VAL A 43 -0.25 3.06 3.30
N ASP A 44 0.57 2.90 4.34
CA ASP A 44 1.27 1.64 4.57
C ASP A 44 0.31 0.51 4.98
N TRP A 45 -0.68 0.81 5.82
CA TRP A 45 -1.76 -0.13 6.15
C TRP A 45 -2.54 -0.56 4.90
N LYS A 46 -2.86 0.40 4.01
CA LYS A 46 -3.55 0.09 2.76
C LYS A 46 -2.72 -0.83 1.86
N LYS A 47 -1.42 -0.58 1.72
CA LYS A 47 -0.53 -1.46 0.93
C LYS A 47 -0.55 -2.89 1.44
N GLU A 48 -0.45 -3.07 2.76
CA GLU A 48 -0.48 -4.39 3.39
C GLU A 48 -1.83 -5.09 3.19
N TYR A 49 -2.93 -4.36 3.40
CA TYR A 49 -4.27 -4.91 3.22
C TYR A 49 -4.56 -5.27 1.76
N MET A 50 -4.16 -4.43 0.81
CA MET A 50 -4.30 -4.71 -0.63
C MET A 50 -3.43 -5.88 -1.08
N ALA A 51 -2.22 -6.02 -0.55
CA ALA A 51 -1.37 -7.18 -0.81
C ALA A 51 -2.02 -8.48 -0.36
N LYS A 52 -2.70 -8.49 0.79
CA LYS A 52 -3.46 -9.65 1.25
C LYS A 52 -4.59 -10.00 0.27
N LEU A 53 -5.42 -9.02 -0.10
CA LEU A 53 -6.52 -9.25 -1.04
C LEU A 53 -6.02 -9.71 -2.43
N TYR A 54 -4.89 -9.18 -2.88
CA TYR A 54 -4.24 -9.64 -4.10
C TYR A 54 -3.73 -11.07 -3.96
N SER A 55 -3.07 -11.44 -2.87
CA SER A 55 -2.63 -12.84 -2.67
C SER A 55 -3.79 -13.85 -2.62
N GLU A 56 -4.98 -13.40 -2.21
CA GLU A 56 -6.21 -14.21 -2.16
C GLU A 56 -6.95 -14.30 -3.52
N GLY A 57 -6.43 -13.72 -4.60
CA GLY A 57 -7.12 -13.74 -5.90
C GLY A 57 -8.30 -12.76 -6.02
N ARG A 58 -8.53 -11.90 -5.02
CA ARG A 58 -9.80 -11.13 -4.89
C ARG A 58 -9.81 -9.82 -5.65
N ILE A 59 -8.65 -9.25 -5.93
CA ILE A 59 -8.49 -7.98 -6.64
C ILE A 59 -7.32 -8.07 -7.62
N SER A 60 -7.37 -7.30 -8.71
CA SER A 60 -6.24 -7.16 -9.63
C SER A 60 -5.15 -6.24 -9.05
N LEU A 61 -3.95 -6.30 -9.64
CA LEU A 61 -2.83 -5.41 -9.30
C LEU A 61 -3.21 -3.92 -9.46
N GLU A 62 -3.92 -3.57 -10.53
CA GLU A 62 -4.37 -2.20 -10.79
C GLU A 62 -5.34 -1.71 -9.71
N ARG A 63 -6.29 -2.56 -9.32
CA ARG A 63 -7.23 -2.24 -8.25
C ARG A 63 -6.53 -2.11 -6.91
N ALA A 64 -5.56 -2.98 -6.61
CA ALA A 64 -4.73 -2.89 -5.42
C ALA A 64 -3.99 -1.53 -5.34
N ALA A 65 -3.36 -1.11 -6.44
CA ALA A 65 -2.66 0.17 -6.51
C ALA A 65 -3.60 1.38 -6.32
N MET A 66 -4.74 1.37 -7.01
CA MET A 66 -5.76 2.41 -6.92
C MET A 66 -6.29 2.59 -5.49
N GLU A 67 -6.69 1.50 -4.83
CA GLU A 67 -7.24 1.53 -3.47
C GLU A 67 -6.19 1.93 -2.42
N ALA A 68 -4.92 1.52 -2.64
CA ALA A 68 -3.79 1.94 -1.84
C ALA A 68 -3.39 3.41 -2.06
N GLY A 69 -3.86 4.04 -3.14
CA GLY A 69 -3.53 5.42 -3.48
C GLY A 69 -2.08 5.59 -3.93
N ILE A 70 -1.50 4.56 -4.58
CA ILE A 70 -0.13 4.57 -5.11
C ILE A 70 -0.14 4.15 -6.58
N SER A 71 0.98 4.35 -7.28
CA SER A 71 1.11 3.87 -8.65
C SER A 71 1.18 2.34 -8.72
N VAL A 72 0.79 1.78 -9.87
CA VAL A 72 0.93 0.33 -10.15
C VAL A 72 2.37 -0.13 -9.96
N ARG A 73 3.34 0.71 -10.36
CA ARG A 73 4.77 0.43 -10.19
C ARG A 73 5.18 0.32 -8.72
N GLU A 74 4.72 1.23 -7.88
CA GLU A 74 4.99 1.17 -6.44
C GLU A 74 4.35 -0.06 -5.80
N MET A 75 3.15 -0.45 -6.25
CA MET A 75 2.49 -1.66 -5.76
C MET A 75 3.24 -2.94 -6.17
N MET A 76 3.71 -3.02 -7.42
CA MET A 76 4.55 -4.14 -7.87
C MET A 76 5.84 -4.26 -7.05
N GLU A 77 6.50 -3.13 -6.78
CA GLU A 77 7.71 -3.11 -5.97
C GLU A 77 7.42 -3.55 -4.53
N TYR A 78 6.29 -3.12 -3.96
CA TYR A 78 5.84 -3.57 -2.65
C TYR A 78 5.60 -5.09 -2.61
N PHE A 79 4.91 -5.66 -3.60
CA PHE A 79 4.68 -7.09 -3.72
C PHE A 79 5.98 -7.89 -3.82
N ARG A 80 6.93 -7.40 -4.63
CA ARG A 80 8.26 -8.01 -4.81
C ARG A 80 9.04 -8.06 -3.50
N GLN A 81 9.06 -6.96 -2.75
CA GLN A 81 9.76 -6.87 -1.46
C GLN A 81 9.13 -7.77 -0.39
N ARG A 82 7.80 -7.91 -0.40
CA ARG A 82 7.04 -8.74 0.56
C ARG A 82 6.84 -10.19 0.11
N LYS A 83 7.40 -10.58 -1.04
CA LYS A 83 7.24 -11.91 -1.66
C LYS A 83 5.77 -12.33 -1.78
N VAL A 84 4.92 -11.37 -2.12
CA VAL A 84 3.50 -11.64 -2.38
C VAL A 84 3.43 -12.47 -3.66
N SER A 85 2.86 -13.68 -3.57
CA SER A 85 2.71 -14.55 -4.72
C SER A 85 1.92 -13.83 -5.81
N ALA A 86 2.46 -13.85 -7.03
CA ALA A 86 1.70 -13.41 -8.19
C ALA A 86 0.44 -14.26 -8.31
N GLN A 87 -0.68 -13.64 -8.66
CA GLN A 87 -1.88 -14.33 -9.13
C GLN A 87 -1.60 -14.89 -10.54
N TYR A 88 -0.65 -15.83 -10.64
CA TYR A 88 -0.26 -16.46 -11.90
C TYR A 88 -0.12 -17.96 -11.64
N GLY A 89 -1.07 -18.73 -12.18
CA GLY A 89 -1.15 -20.17 -12.06
C GLY A 89 -0.64 -20.91 -13.30
N LEU A 90 -0.71 -22.24 -13.23
CA LEU A 90 -0.41 -23.10 -14.38
C LEU A 90 -1.38 -22.87 -15.55
N GLU A 91 -2.65 -22.60 -15.25
CA GLU A 91 -3.69 -22.35 -16.24
C GLU A 91 -3.40 -21.08 -17.07
N ASP A 92 -2.96 -20.00 -16.41
CA ASP A 92 -2.55 -18.76 -17.08
C ASP A 92 -1.35 -19.01 -18.01
N LEU A 93 -0.37 -19.80 -17.55
CA LEU A 93 0.79 -20.19 -18.35
C LEU A 93 0.40 -21.02 -19.57
N GLU A 94 -0.50 -21.99 -19.42
CA GLU A 94 -0.98 -22.81 -20.53
C GLU A 94 -1.71 -21.97 -21.58
N GLU A 95 -2.51 -21.00 -21.16
CA GLU A 95 -3.23 -20.11 -22.07
C GLU A 95 -2.26 -19.19 -22.83
N ASP A 96 -1.26 -18.62 -22.15
CA ASP A 96 -0.19 -17.83 -22.77
C ASP A 96 0.59 -18.66 -23.81
N MET A 97 0.96 -19.90 -23.47
CA MET A 97 1.66 -20.79 -24.40
C MET A 97 0.80 -21.10 -25.63
N LYS A 98 -0.49 -21.40 -25.47
CA LYS A 98 -1.42 -21.62 -26.61
C LYS A 98 -1.49 -20.39 -27.51
N ASN A 99 -1.59 -19.19 -26.92
CA ASN A 99 -1.66 -17.93 -27.66
C ASN A 99 -0.33 -17.63 -28.39
N PHE A 100 0.80 -17.95 -27.79
CA PHE A 100 2.12 -17.84 -28.40
C PHE A 100 2.24 -18.74 -29.64
N TYR A 101 1.87 -20.02 -29.54
CA TYR A 101 1.92 -20.94 -30.69
C TYR A 101 0.96 -20.55 -31.82
N LYS A 102 -0.25 -20.05 -31.49
CA LYS A 102 -1.19 -19.53 -32.51
C LYS A 102 -0.63 -18.36 -33.32
N ARG A 103 0.21 -17.51 -32.71
CA ARG A 103 0.83 -16.37 -33.39
C ARG A 103 1.99 -16.77 -34.29
N ILE A 104 2.73 -17.83 -33.94
CA ILE A 104 3.86 -18.33 -34.72
C ILE A 104 3.41 -19.23 -35.88
N ALA A 105 2.28 -19.91 -35.73
CA ALA A 105 1.70 -20.76 -36.78
C ALA A 105 0.98 -19.97 -37.90
N LYS A 106 1.11 -18.64 -37.93
CA LYS A 106 0.50 -17.73 -38.89
C LYS A 106 1.58 -16.94 -39.62
#